data_AF-A0A969EQZ6-F1
#
_entry.id   AF-A0A969EQZ6-F1
#
_cell.length_a   1.000
_cell.length_b   1.000
_cell.length_c   1.000
_cell.angle_alpha   90.00
_cell.angle_beta   90.00
_cell.angle_gamma   90.00
#
_symmetry.space_group_name_H-M   'P 1'
#
loop_
_entity.id
_entity.type
_entity.pdbx_description
1 polymer ?
#
loop_
_entity_poly.entity_id
_entity_poly.type
_entity_poly.pdbx_seq_one_letter_code
_entity_poly.pdbx_strand_id
1 'polypeptide(L)'
;MRNLKIGTRLFILIFIQLVILVILSLNGYVSLNVANTSLESLNRTVEDQAALNRLSETIRTEMTDTVNRMNLGTITWEEAAETLNQAKNSFESGWQGYLDKVTPTQQEALQEQYQNGLAGVREVFTELESLFGERDRTRLALFLANDYNDLIDPFFSQLRTDVDKAQSDSLQTFESAQATSGNFLIVMLILAIVGIGFAAFIGSLIYGSISDPLQRLTDTVQGVSSGDFSIRSDLEGTDELAELGQAFDQLLQERLVTLVQAERENEILNDSIIALLQAVSQLSQRDLTVRVPVTEDVTGPVADALNLLTSETASVLADVTHISEEVATASDKVKDQSDMVIDVAPPNAKSTKNQATELAAGIC
;
A
#
# COMPACT_ATOMS: atom_id res chain seq x y z
N MET A 1 -0.42 -13.55 -9.44
CA MET A 1 0.30 -12.56 -8.61
C MET A 1 1.18 -13.16 -7.52
N ARG A 2 0.94 -14.39 -7.03
CA ARG A 2 1.67 -15.00 -5.89
C ARG A 2 3.20 -15.13 -6.01
N ASN A 3 3.79 -14.97 -7.19
CA ASN A 3 5.24 -15.05 -7.37
C ASN A 3 5.91 -13.68 -7.50
N LEU A 4 5.15 -12.58 -7.49
CA LEU A 4 5.71 -11.23 -7.54
C LEU A 4 6.10 -10.78 -6.14
N LYS A 5 7.16 -9.99 -6.01
CA LYS A 5 7.51 -9.33 -4.75
C LYS A 5 6.37 -8.46 -4.24
N ILE A 6 6.18 -8.39 -2.91
CA ILE A 6 5.10 -7.58 -2.29
C ILE A 6 5.18 -6.12 -2.76
N GLY A 7 6.38 -5.56 -2.77
CA GLY A 7 6.62 -4.18 -3.20
C GLY A 7 6.18 -3.93 -4.66
N THR A 8 6.41 -4.88 -5.56
CA THR A 8 5.98 -4.78 -6.96
C THR A 8 4.46 -4.80 -7.08
N ARG A 9 3.76 -5.64 -6.31
CA ARG A 9 2.29 -5.70 -6.31
C ARG A 9 1.67 -4.37 -5.88
N LEU A 10 2.16 -3.81 -4.77
CA LEU A 10 1.70 -2.52 -4.24
C LEU A 10 2.04 -1.37 -5.20
N PHE A 11 3.24 -1.38 -5.79
CA PHE A 11 3.64 -0.37 -6.77
C PHE A 11 2.73 -0.39 -7.99
N ILE A 12 2.38 -1.55 -8.53
CA ILE A 12 1.45 -1.67 -9.68
C ILE A 12 0.09 -1.06 -9.34
N LEU A 13 -0.46 -1.35 -8.17
CA LEU A 13 -1.75 -0.78 -7.74
C LEU A 13 -1.68 0.75 -7.65
N ILE A 14 -0.68 1.29 -6.97
CA ILE A 14 -0.52 2.74 -6.80
C ILE A 14 -0.27 3.41 -8.15
N PHE A 15 0.58 2.84 -8.98
CA PHE A 15 0.92 3.37 -10.30
C PHE A 15 -0.32 3.45 -11.19
N ILE A 16 -1.12 2.37 -11.27
CA ILE A 16 -2.34 2.37 -12.08
C ILE A 16 -3.35 3.39 -11.53
N GLN A 17 -3.49 3.50 -10.21
CA GLN A 17 -4.39 4.48 -9.60
C GLN A 17 -3.96 5.93 -9.93
N LEU A 18 -2.66 6.21 -9.90
CA LEU A 18 -2.13 7.51 -10.30
C LEU A 18 -2.37 7.79 -11.78
N VAL A 19 -2.20 6.80 -12.66
CA VAL A 19 -2.50 6.94 -14.09
C VAL A 19 -3.97 7.27 -14.30
N ILE A 20 -4.89 6.58 -13.62
CA ILE A 20 -6.33 6.86 -13.69
C ILE A 20 -6.63 8.29 -13.21
N LEU A 21 -6.03 8.72 -12.09
CA LEU A 21 -6.21 10.08 -11.59
C LEU A 21 -5.71 11.13 -12.59
N VAL A 22 -4.55 10.93 -13.20
CA VAL A 22 -4.02 11.83 -14.23
C VAL A 22 -4.96 11.91 -15.43
N ILE A 23 -5.50 10.77 -15.89
CA ILE A 23 -6.46 10.74 -17.00
C ILE A 23 -7.74 11.51 -16.63
N LEU A 24 -8.28 11.30 -15.42
CA LEU A 24 -9.46 12.03 -14.93
C LEU A 24 -9.20 13.53 -14.85
N SER A 25 -8.04 13.94 -14.32
CA SER A 25 -7.65 15.35 -14.23
C SER A 25 -7.46 15.98 -15.61
N LEU A 26 -6.81 15.29 -16.54
CA LEU A 26 -6.61 15.77 -17.90
C LEU A 26 -7.95 15.95 -18.63
N ASN A 27 -8.86 14.99 -18.48
CA ASN A 27 -10.20 15.05 -19.05
C ASN A 27 -10.99 16.23 -18.49
N GLY A 28 -10.98 16.42 -17.17
CA GLY A 28 -11.60 17.57 -16.51
C GLY A 28 -11.01 18.91 -16.96
N TYR A 29 -9.69 18.98 -17.11
CA TYR A 29 -9.01 20.19 -17.60
C TYR A 29 -9.42 20.55 -19.03
N VAL A 30 -9.47 19.56 -19.94
CA VAL A 30 -9.92 19.79 -21.32
C VAL A 30 -11.38 20.27 -21.36
N SER A 31 -12.27 19.65 -20.57
CA SER A 31 -13.67 20.08 -20.47
C SER A 31 -13.80 21.53 -19.98
N LEU A 32 -13.05 21.90 -18.94
CA LEU A 32 -13.03 23.27 -18.43
C LEU A 32 -12.49 24.26 -19.48
N ASN A 33 -11.47 23.86 -20.25
CA ASN A 33 -10.91 24.71 -21.30
C ASN A 33 -11.91 24.94 -22.46
N VAL A 34 -12.67 23.91 -22.85
CA VAL A 34 -13.77 24.05 -23.82
C VAL A 34 -14.84 24.99 -23.29
N ALA A 35 -15.21 24.87 -22.01
CA ALA A 35 -16.16 25.79 -21.39
C ALA A 35 -15.65 27.24 -21.36
N ASN A 36 -14.39 27.44 -20.98
CA ASN A 36 -13.77 28.76 -20.89
C ASN A 36 -13.65 29.45 -22.26
N THR A 37 -13.20 28.72 -23.28
CA THR A 37 -13.12 29.24 -24.66
C THR A 37 -14.49 29.57 -25.23
N SER A 38 -15.51 28.75 -24.93
CA SER A 38 -16.90 29.02 -25.34
C SER A 38 -17.46 30.29 -24.67
N LEU A 39 -17.14 30.51 -23.39
CA LEU A 39 -17.52 31.72 -22.65
C LEU A 39 -16.82 32.96 -23.22
N GLU A 40 -15.54 32.86 -23.59
CA GLU A 40 -14.79 33.94 -24.21
C GLU A 40 -15.37 34.31 -25.58
N SER A 41 -15.73 33.32 -26.41
CA SER A 41 -16.38 33.57 -27.70
C SER A 41 -17.77 34.19 -27.54
N LEU A 42 -18.53 33.76 -26.53
CA LEU A 42 -19.83 34.36 -26.20
C LEU A 42 -19.67 35.81 -25.76
N ASN A 43 -18.71 36.10 -24.88
CA ASN A 43 -18.44 37.46 -24.43
C ASN A 43 -18.05 38.37 -25.61
N ARG A 44 -17.16 37.90 -26.51
CA ARG A 44 -16.80 38.66 -27.73
C ARG A 44 -18.02 38.94 -28.61
N THR A 45 -18.85 37.93 -28.86
CA THR A 45 -20.07 38.08 -29.66
C THR A 45 -21.01 39.15 -29.08
N VAL A 46 -21.18 39.18 -27.75
CA VAL A 46 -21.99 40.20 -27.07
C VAL A 46 -21.38 41.59 -27.20
N GLU A 47 -20.06 41.73 -27.08
CA GLU A 47 -19.36 43.01 -27.26
C GLU A 47 -19.49 43.54 -28.69
N ASP A 48 -19.34 42.68 -29.69
CA ASP A 48 -19.47 43.02 -31.10
C ASP A 48 -20.90 43.47 -31.43
N GLN A 49 -21.91 42.70 -30.99
CA GLN A 49 -23.31 43.08 -31.16
C GLN A 49 -23.65 44.39 -30.45
N ALA A 50 -23.08 44.65 -29.27
CA ALA A 50 -23.31 45.91 -28.57
C ALA A 50 -22.70 47.11 -29.32
N ALA A 51 -21.52 46.96 -29.93
CA ALA A 51 -20.90 48.00 -30.75
C ALA A 51 -21.72 48.28 -32.01
N LEU A 52 -22.10 47.23 -32.73
CA LEU A 52 -22.92 47.29 -33.93
C LEU A 52 -24.32 47.87 -33.67
N ASN A 53 -24.94 47.54 -32.54
CA ASN A 53 -26.22 48.12 -32.12
C ASN A 53 -26.11 49.62 -31.83
N ARG A 54 -25.01 50.08 -31.21
CA ARG A 54 -24.79 51.53 -30.98
C ARG A 54 -24.71 52.31 -32.30
N LEU A 55 -24.07 51.75 -33.32
CA LEU A 55 -24.01 52.37 -34.65
C LEU A 55 -25.40 52.49 -35.29
N SER A 56 -26.19 51.41 -35.22
CA SER A 56 -27.59 51.43 -35.64
C SER A 56 -28.40 52.49 -34.91
N GLU A 57 -28.19 52.63 -33.60
CA GLU A 57 -28.90 53.61 -32.77
C GLU A 57 -28.54 55.05 -33.15
N THR A 58 -27.27 55.36 -33.43
CA THR A 58 -26.87 56.68 -33.94
C THR A 58 -27.58 57.01 -35.25
N ILE A 59 -27.68 56.06 -36.18
CA ILE A 59 -28.40 56.29 -37.43
C ILE A 59 -29.90 56.51 -37.16
N ARG A 60 -30.54 55.65 -36.37
CA ARG A 60 -32.01 55.71 -36.17
C ARG A 60 -32.45 56.88 -35.29
N THR A 61 -31.75 57.11 -34.20
CA THR A 61 -32.20 58.01 -33.13
C THR A 61 -31.53 59.38 -33.23
N GLU A 62 -30.30 59.47 -33.72
CA GLU A 62 -29.63 60.78 -33.87
C GLU A 62 -29.80 61.34 -35.28
N MET A 63 -29.68 60.53 -36.33
CA MET A 63 -29.84 61.00 -37.72
C MET A 63 -31.31 60.96 -38.18
N THR A 64 -31.96 59.79 -38.22
CA THR A 64 -33.33 59.66 -38.78
C THR A 64 -34.34 60.50 -38.01
N ASP A 65 -34.30 60.51 -36.67
CA ASP A 65 -35.20 61.33 -35.86
C ASP A 65 -35.00 62.83 -36.12
N THR A 66 -33.75 63.31 -36.13
CA THR A 66 -33.42 64.73 -36.41
C THR A 66 -33.96 65.16 -37.76
N VAL A 67 -33.74 64.35 -38.79
CA VAL A 67 -34.16 64.68 -40.14
C VAL A 67 -35.69 64.68 -40.25
N ASN A 68 -36.38 63.75 -39.61
CA ASN A 68 -37.84 63.73 -39.54
C ASN A 68 -38.39 64.92 -38.76
N ARG A 69 -37.81 65.26 -37.61
CA ARG A 69 -38.17 66.44 -36.80
C ARG A 69 -37.94 67.73 -37.57
N MET A 70 -36.86 67.83 -38.34
CA MET A 70 -36.61 68.97 -39.23
C MET A 70 -37.67 69.04 -40.34
N ASN A 71 -37.98 67.92 -40.98
CA ASN A 71 -39.02 67.84 -42.02
C ASN A 71 -40.43 68.18 -41.47
N LEU A 72 -40.73 67.82 -40.21
CA LEU A 72 -41.95 68.19 -39.50
C LEU A 72 -41.91 69.62 -38.94
N GLY A 73 -40.73 70.24 -38.85
CA GLY A 73 -40.54 71.64 -38.44
C GLY A 73 -40.65 71.80 -36.92
N THR A 74 -40.36 70.75 -36.19
CA THR A 74 -40.33 70.74 -34.72
C THR A 74 -39.00 71.23 -34.15
N ILE A 75 -37.98 71.41 -35.01
CA ILE A 75 -36.66 71.94 -34.68
C ILE A 75 -36.21 72.98 -35.71
N THR A 76 -35.20 73.78 -35.36
CA THR A 76 -34.60 74.76 -36.28
C THR A 76 -33.54 74.11 -37.18
N TRP A 77 -33.19 74.76 -38.28
CA TRP A 77 -32.12 74.30 -39.18
C TRP A 77 -30.76 74.29 -38.48
N GLU A 78 -30.51 75.26 -37.61
CA GLU A 78 -29.28 75.35 -36.82
C GLU A 78 -29.17 74.18 -35.82
N GLU A 79 -30.25 73.86 -35.10
CA GLU A 79 -30.32 72.71 -34.19
C GLU A 79 -30.15 71.39 -34.97
N ALA A 80 -30.84 71.25 -36.10
CA ALA A 80 -30.74 70.07 -36.94
C ALA A 80 -29.31 69.85 -37.49
N ALA A 81 -28.65 70.92 -37.93
CA ALA A 81 -27.26 70.87 -38.42
C ALA A 81 -26.27 70.52 -37.32
N GLU A 82 -26.46 71.03 -36.10
CA GLU A 82 -25.62 70.68 -34.95
C GLU A 82 -25.79 69.22 -34.57
N THR A 83 -27.03 68.74 -34.41
CA THR A 83 -27.29 67.33 -34.07
C THR A 83 -26.82 66.38 -35.17
N LEU A 84 -26.98 66.74 -36.46
CA LEU A 84 -26.47 65.94 -37.57
C LEU A 84 -24.94 65.81 -37.55
N ASN A 85 -24.23 66.90 -37.24
CA ASN A 85 -22.77 66.88 -37.12
C ASN A 85 -22.33 66.00 -35.92
N GLN A 86 -23.03 66.10 -34.79
CA GLN A 86 -22.79 65.21 -33.65
C GLN A 86 -23.02 63.75 -34.02
N ALA A 87 -24.13 63.42 -34.68
CA ALA A 87 -24.43 62.06 -35.15
C ALA A 87 -23.36 61.51 -36.10
N LYS A 88 -22.88 62.33 -37.04
CA LYS A 88 -21.80 61.97 -37.97
C LYS A 88 -20.51 61.63 -37.23
N ASN A 89 -20.10 62.48 -36.28
CA ASN A 89 -18.89 62.24 -35.49
C ASN A 89 -19.04 61.00 -34.59
N SER A 90 -20.20 60.81 -33.96
CA SER A 90 -20.51 59.61 -33.16
C SER A 90 -20.45 58.34 -34.01
N PHE A 91 -21.00 58.37 -35.23
CA PHE A 91 -20.99 57.24 -36.14
C PHE A 91 -19.58 56.88 -36.60
N GLU A 92 -18.80 57.84 -37.11
CA GLU A 92 -17.44 57.58 -37.58
C GLU A 92 -16.51 57.15 -36.43
N SER A 93 -16.62 57.79 -35.26
CA SER A 93 -15.85 57.38 -34.08
C SER A 93 -16.27 56.01 -33.56
N GLY A 94 -17.57 55.69 -33.61
CA GLY A 94 -18.08 54.37 -33.21
C GLY A 94 -17.59 53.28 -34.15
N TRP A 95 -17.58 53.54 -35.46
CA TRP A 95 -17.12 52.61 -36.47
C TRP A 95 -15.61 52.36 -36.33
N GLN A 96 -14.83 53.43 -36.17
CA GLN A 96 -13.39 53.30 -35.92
C GLN A 96 -13.11 52.54 -34.62
N GLY A 97 -13.84 52.86 -33.54
CA GLY A 97 -13.70 52.16 -32.25
C GLY A 97 -14.11 50.68 -32.29
N TYR A 98 -14.96 50.29 -33.24
CA TYR A 98 -15.25 48.88 -33.52
C TYR A 98 -14.08 48.21 -34.26
N LEU A 99 -13.53 48.88 -35.28
CA LEU A 99 -12.38 48.38 -36.04
C LEU A 99 -11.09 48.26 -35.20
N ASP A 100 -10.88 49.16 -34.24
CA ASP A 100 -9.67 49.15 -33.38
C ASP A 100 -9.60 47.93 -32.45
N LYS A 101 -10.71 47.20 -32.26
CA LYS A 101 -10.78 46.01 -31.40
C LYS A 101 -10.48 44.71 -32.12
N VAL A 102 -10.43 44.72 -33.46
CA VAL A 102 -10.22 43.52 -34.26
C VAL A 102 -8.80 43.47 -34.83
N THR A 103 -8.39 42.32 -35.32
CA THR A 103 -7.08 42.17 -35.97
C THR A 103 -7.06 42.89 -37.33
N PRO A 104 -5.88 43.31 -37.84
CA PRO A 104 -5.79 43.98 -39.15
C PRO A 104 -6.45 43.21 -40.30
N THR A 105 -6.34 41.88 -40.30
CA THR A 105 -6.98 41.02 -41.31
C THR A 105 -8.51 41.03 -41.20
N GLN A 106 -9.05 41.06 -39.98
CA GLN A 106 -10.49 41.18 -39.76
C GLN A 106 -11.00 42.58 -40.09
N GLN A 107 -10.18 43.61 -39.84
CA GLN A 107 -10.51 44.99 -40.19
C GLN A 107 -10.72 45.15 -41.70
N GLU A 108 -9.81 44.63 -42.53
CA GLU A 108 -9.95 44.67 -43.99
C GLU A 108 -11.24 43.96 -44.45
N ALA A 109 -11.51 42.78 -43.91
CA ALA A 109 -12.71 42.02 -44.23
C ALA A 109 -14.00 42.76 -43.83
N LEU A 110 -14.04 43.36 -42.63
CA LEU A 110 -15.19 44.15 -42.16
C LEU A 110 -15.40 45.42 -43.00
N GLN A 111 -14.32 46.08 -43.42
CA GLN A 111 -14.40 47.24 -44.29
C GLN A 111 -14.95 46.88 -45.67
N GLU A 112 -14.53 45.77 -46.26
CA GLU A 112 -15.06 45.27 -47.52
C GLU A 112 -16.54 44.88 -47.39
N GLN A 113 -16.87 44.14 -46.32
CA GLN A 113 -18.21 43.67 -46.02
C GLN A 113 -19.23 44.81 -45.86
N TYR A 114 -18.85 45.89 -45.17
CA TYR A 114 -19.72 47.05 -44.94
C TYR A 114 -19.53 48.18 -45.96
N GLN A 115 -18.67 48.03 -46.97
CA GLN A 115 -18.28 49.11 -47.88
C GLN A 115 -19.48 49.85 -48.48
N ASN A 116 -20.44 49.11 -49.04
CA ASN A 116 -21.62 49.68 -49.69
C ASN A 116 -22.56 50.39 -48.69
N GLY A 117 -22.75 49.78 -47.51
CA GLY A 117 -23.57 50.37 -46.45
C GLY A 117 -22.96 51.65 -45.88
N LEU A 118 -21.65 51.65 -45.63
CA LEU A 118 -20.94 52.82 -45.13
C LEU A 118 -20.90 53.95 -46.15
N ALA A 119 -20.73 53.62 -47.44
CA ALA A 119 -20.78 54.60 -48.51
C ALA A 119 -22.16 55.29 -48.55
N GLY A 120 -23.25 54.52 -48.47
CA GLY A 120 -24.60 55.07 -48.44
C GLY A 120 -24.88 55.93 -47.21
N VAL A 121 -24.47 55.49 -46.01
CA VAL A 121 -24.62 56.30 -44.79
C VAL A 121 -23.84 57.62 -44.87
N ARG A 122 -22.62 57.60 -45.40
CA ARG A 122 -21.82 58.82 -45.60
C ARG A 122 -22.43 59.76 -46.62
N GLU A 123 -22.95 59.22 -47.72
CA GLU A 123 -23.65 60.00 -48.75
C GLU A 123 -24.88 60.70 -48.14
N VAL A 124 -25.64 60.00 -47.28
CA VAL A 124 -26.78 60.59 -46.57
C VAL A 124 -26.34 61.73 -45.66
N PHE A 125 -25.26 61.59 -44.89
CA PHE A 125 -24.73 62.69 -44.09
C PHE A 125 -24.37 63.89 -44.97
N THR A 126 -23.71 63.68 -46.11
CA THR A 126 -23.30 64.74 -47.03
C THR A 126 -24.50 65.45 -47.66
N GLU A 127 -25.51 64.72 -48.15
CA GLU A 127 -26.69 65.35 -48.76
C GLU A 127 -27.51 66.11 -47.70
N LEU A 128 -27.67 65.56 -46.49
CA LEU A 128 -28.36 66.24 -45.40
C LEU A 128 -27.64 67.52 -44.94
N GLU A 129 -26.31 67.52 -44.88
CA GLU A 129 -25.52 68.72 -44.60
C GLU A 129 -25.77 69.80 -45.67
N SER A 130 -25.81 69.41 -46.94
CA SER A 130 -26.12 70.33 -48.06
C SER A 130 -27.54 70.88 -47.95
N LEU A 131 -28.53 70.02 -47.74
CA LEU A 131 -29.95 70.39 -47.63
C LEU A 131 -30.22 71.31 -46.45
N PHE A 132 -29.56 71.07 -45.31
CA PHE A 132 -29.70 71.92 -44.12
C PHE A 132 -29.04 73.29 -44.34
N GLY A 133 -27.94 73.34 -45.09
CA GLY A 133 -27.30 74.59 -45.52
C GLY A 133 -28.15 75.41 -46.49
N GLU A 134 -28.77 74.74 -47.47
CA GLU A 134 -29.69 75.35 -48.45
C GLU A 134 -31.05 75.75 -47.83
N ARG A 135 -31.42 75.12 -46.70
CA ARG A 135 -32.71 75.29 -46.00
C ARG A 135 -33.92 74.98 -46.90
N ASP A 136 -33.75 74.10 -47.88
CA ASP A 136 -34.82 73.68 -48.80
C ASP A 136 -35.58 72.47 -48.25
N ARG A 137 -36.73 72.77 -47.62
CA ARG A 137 -37.60 71.74 -47.05
C ARG A 137 -38.28 70.87 -48.10
N THR A 138 -38.52 71.38 -49.31
CA THR A 138 -39.15 70.60 -50.38
C THR A 138 -38.18 69.55 -50.89
N ARG A 139 -36.93 69.95 -51.13
CA ARG A 139 -35.86 69.04 -51.53
C ARG A 139 -35.55 68.02 -50.42
N LEU A 140 -35.56 68.44 -49.16
CA LEU A 140 -35.45 67.54 -48.01
C LEU A 140 -36.56 66.48 -47.99
N ALA A 141 -37.82 66.89 -48.18
CA ALA A 141 -38.95 65.96 -48.20
C ALA A 141 -38.85 64.97 -49.38
N LEU A 142 -38.40 65.42 -50.55
CA LEU A 142 -38.18 64.56 -51.71
C LEU A 142 -37.04 63.56 -51.49
N PHE A 143 -35.93 64.00 -50.92
CA PHE A 143 -34.80 63.13 -50.58
C PHE A 143 -35.22 62.04 -49.58
N LEU A 144 -35.94 62.43 -48.51
CA LEU A 144 -36.48 61.51 -47.52
C LEU A 144 -37.44 60.47 -48.12
N ALA A 145 -38.22 60.86 -49.13
CA ALA A 145 -39.22 60.01 -49.75
C ALA A 145 -38.63 59.01 -50.77
N ASN A 146 -37.53 59.37 -51.44
CA ASN A 146 -37.04 58.62 -52.59
C ASN A 146 -35.66 57.98 -52.36
N ASP A 147 -34.72 58.69 -51.72
CA ASP A 147 -33.31 58.29 -51.73
C ASP A 147 -32.82 57.84 -50.34
N TYR A 148 -33.38 58.40 -49.27
CA TYR A 148 -32.89 58.20 -47.90
C TYR A 148 -32.82 56.72 -47.48
N ASN A 149 -33.92 55.98 -47.67
CA ASN A 149 -33.97 54.56 -47.31
C ASN A 149 -33.06 53.72 -48.21
N ASP A 150 -33.06 53.97 -49.52
CA ASP A 150 -32.22 53.25 -50.48
C ASP A 150 -30.73 53.36 -50.16
N LEU A 151 -30.29 54.50 -49.61
CA LEU A 151 -28.91 54.72 -49.20
C LEU A 151 -28.54 54.07 -47.86
N ILE A 152 -29.43 54.03 -46.86
CA ILE A 152 -29.12 53.45 -45.54
C ILE A 152 -29.46 51.96 -45.42
N ASP A 153 -30.39 51.45 -46.24
CA ASP A 153 -30.88 50.07 -46.19
C ASP A 153 -29.76 49.03 -46.38
N PRO A 154 -28.76 49.21 -47.27
CA PRO A 154 -27.65 48.27 -47.39
C PRO A 154 -26.87 48.09 -46.07
N PHE A 155 -26.69 49.16 -45.29
CA PHE A 155 -26.03 49.09 -43.97
C PHE A 155 -26.87 48.26 -43.00
N PHE A 156 -28.17 48.54 -42.88
CA PHE A 156 -29.06 47.80 -41.98
C PHE A 156 -29.28 46.35 -42.40
N SER A 157 -29.31 46.07 -43.71
CA SER A 157 -29.44 44.71 -44.22
C SER A 157 -28.21 43.88 -43.91
N GLN A 158 -27.01 44.46 -44.08
CA GLN A 158 -25.77 43.79 -43.72
C GLN A 158 -25.70 43.56 -42.21
N LEU A 159 -25.99 44.60 -41.43
CA LEU A 159 -26.06 44.53 -39.96
C LEU A 159 -26.99 43.43 -39.47
N ARG A 160 -28.21 43.35 -40.00
CA ARG A 160 -29.18 42.30 -39.63
C ARG A 160 -28.66 40.91 -39.97
N THR A 161 -28.07 40.75 -41.15
CA THR A 161 -27.47 39.48 -41.58
C THR A 161 -26.38 39.03 -40.60
N ASP A 162 -25.54 39.95 -40.15
CA ASP A 162 -24.46 39.63 -39.21
C ASP A 162 -24.96 39.36 -37.79
N VAL A 163 -25.99 40.08 -37.33
CA VAL A 163 -26.65 39.81 -36.04
C VAL A 163 -27.34 38.45 -36.06
N ASP A 164 -28.08 38.12 -37.13
CA ASP A 164 -28.76 36.83 -37.28
C ASP A 164 -27.76 35.67 -37.35
N LYS A 165 -26.66 35.86 -38.09
CA LYS A 165 -25.57 34.89 -38.16
C LYS A 165 -24.89 34.71 -36.80
N ALA A 166 -24.53 35.80 -36.12
CA ALA A 166 -23.92 35.75 -34.79
C ALA A 166 -24.83 35.06 -33.77
N GLN A 167 -26.14 35.27 -33.86
CA GLN A 167 -27.12 34.57 -33.02
C GLN A 167 -27.14 33.06 -33.32
N SER A 168 -27.17 32.67 -34.59
CA SER A 168 -27.13 31.26 -35.01
C SER A 168 -25.83 30.58 -34.57
N ASP A 169 -24.68 31.22 -34.80
CA ASP A 169 -23.36 30.70 -34.44
C ASP A 169 -23.21 30.57 -32.91
N SER A 170 -23.78 31.51 -32.15
CA SER A 170 -23.82 31.47 -30.68
C SER A 170 -24.64 30.29 -30.17
N LEU A 171 -25.83 30.05 -30.73
CA LEU A 171 -26.67 28.89 -30.39
C LEU A 171 -25.96 27.58 -30.69
N GLN A 172 -25.37 27.46 -31.88
CA GLN A 172 -24.62 26.26 -32.28
C GLN A 172 -23.41 26.01 -31.38
N THR A 173 -22.67 27.08 -31.03
CA THR A 173 -21.52 27.00 -30.11
C THR A 173 -21.98 26.55 -28.73
N PHE A 174 -23.09 27.09 -28.22
CA PHE A 174 -23.66 26.70 -26.94
C PHE A 174 -24.11 25.23 -26.92
N GLU A 175 -24.86 24.79 -27.94
CA GLU A 175 -25.30 23.39 -28.05
C GLU A 175 -24.12 22.43 -28.14
N SER A 176 -23.11 22.77 -28.95
CA SER A 176 -21.88 21.97 -29.10
C SER A 176 -21.09 21.91 -27.80
N ALA A 177 -20.97 23.03 -27.08
CA ALA A 177 -20.31 23.09 -25.78
C ALA A 177 -21.07 22.27 -24.73
N GLN A 178 -22.41 22.33 -24.72
CA GLN A 178 -23.24 21.55 -23.80
C GLN A 178 -23.15 20.05 -24.08
N ALA A 179 -23.24 19.63 -25.35
CA ALA A 179 -23.10 18.23 -25.74
C ALA A 179 -21.70 17.69 -25.42
N THR A 180 -20.65 18.48 -25.71
CA THR A 180 -19.27 18.13 -25.41
C THR A 180 -19.04 18.02 -23.90
N SER A 181 -19.53 18.98 -23.11
CA SER A 181 -19.48 18.95 -21.65
C SER A 181 -20.21 17.73 -21.06
N GLY A 182 -21.41 17.41 -21.57
CA GLY A 182 -22.17 16.21 -21.18
C GLY A 182 -21.42 14.92 -21.49
N ASN A 183 -20.83 14.80 -22.68
CA ASN A 183 -20.01 13.65 -23.05
C ASN A 183 -18.78 13.51 -22.14
N PHE A 184 -18.11 14.63 -21.79
CA PHE A 184 -16.99 14.62 -20.85
C PHE A 184 -17.42 14.12 -19.46
N LEU A 185 -18.58 14.56 -18.95
CA LEU A 185 -19.10 14.08 -17.67
C LEU A 185 -19.39 12.57 -17.68
N ILE A 186 -20.00 12.05 -18.75
CA ILE A 186 -20.28 10.61 -18.88
C ILE A 186 -18.97 9.82 -18.92
N VAL A 187 -17.99 10.24 -19.72
CA VAL A 187 -16.67 9.60 -19.79
C VAL A 187 -15.96 9.63 -18.44
N MET A 188 -16.01 10.75 -17.73
CA MET A 188 -15.43 10.90 -16.38
C MET A 188 -16.09 9.93 -15.38
N LEU A 189 -17.42 9.81 -15.39
CA LEU A 189 -18.15 8.87 -14.54
C LEU A 189 -17.80 7.41 -14.86
N ILE A 190 -17.73 7.05 -16.14
CA ILE A 190 -17.34 5.70 -16.56
C ILE A 190 -15.91 5.40 -16.08
N LEU A 191 -14.97 6.31 -16.31
CA LEU A 191 -13.58 6.15 -15.87
C LEU A 191 -13.46 6.06 -14.34
N ALA A 192 -14.25 6.83 -13.59
CA ALA A 192 -14.29 6.75 -12.13
C ALA A 192 -14.82 5.39 -11.66
N ILE A 193 -15.92 4.90 -12.23
CA ILE A 193 -16.49 3.58 -11.90
C ILE A 193 -15.51 2.47 -12.25
N VAL A 194 -14.91 2.51 -13.45
CA VAL A 194 -13.90 1.54 -13.88
C VAL A 194 -12.69 1.57 -12.96
N GLY A 195 -12.22 2.75 -12.58
CA GLY A 195 -11.09 2.90 -11.67
C GLY A 195 -11.36 2.35 -10.28
N ILE A 196 -12.54 2.61 -9.72
CA ILE A 196 -12.97 2.03 -8.43
C ILE A 196 -13.07 0.51 -8.52
N GLY A 197 -13.71 -0.01 -9.58
CA GLY A 197 -13.85 -1.44 -9.79
C GLY A 197 -12.51 -2.14 -9.95
N PHE A 198 -11.58 -1.52 -10.68
CA PHE A 198 -10.22 -2.03 -10.86
C PHE A 198 -9.42 -2.00 -9.55
N ALA A 199 -9.50 -0.91 -8.78
CA ALA A 199 -8.86 -0.80 -7.47
C ALA A 199 -9.40 -1.86 -6.49
N ALA A 200 -10.71 -2.10 -6.47
CA ALA A 200 -11.32 -3.14 -5.66
C ALA A 200 -10.86 -4.55 -6.08
N PHE A 201 -10.80 -4.81 -7.40
CA PHE A 201 -10.34 -6.08 -7.95
C PHE A 201 -8.88 -6.37 -7.60
N ILE A 202 -7.96 -5.44 -7.88
CA ILE A 202 -6.55 -5.62 -7.53
C ILE A 202 -6.37 -5.66 -6.00
N GLY A 203 -7.12 -4.84 -5.26
CA GLY A 203 -7.12 -4.84 -3.80
C GLY A 203 -7.49 -6.22 -3.22
N SER A 204 -8.50 -6.90 -3.78
CA SER A 204 -8.88 -8.24 -3.34
C SER A 204 -7.79 -9.28 -3.64
N LEU A 205 -7.11 -9.16 -4.79
CA LEU A 205 -6.00 -10.03 -5.15
C LEU A 205 -4.79 -9.83 -4.22
N ILE A 206 -4.48 -8.58 -3.87
CA ILE A 206 -3.40 -8.25 -2.94
C ILE A 206 -3.74 -8.77 -1.55
N TYR A 207 -4.97 -8.54 -1.07
CA TYR A 207 -5.45 -9.04 0.22
C TYR A 207 -5.23 -10.54 0.36
N GLY A 208 -5.73 -11.38 -0.55
CA GLY A 208 -5.51 -12.82 -0.47
C GLY A 208 -4.04 -13.25 -0.67
N SER A 209 -3.22 -12.43 -1.30
CA SER A 209 -1.80 -12.74 -1.54
C SER A 209 -0.85 -12.33 -0.42
N ILE A 210 -1.30 -11.51 0.53
CA ILE A 210 -0.49 -10.98 1.64
C ILE A 210 -1.14 -11.34 2.98
N SER A 211 -2.42 -11.02 3.15
CA SER A 211 -3.14 -11.25 4.40
C SER A 211 -3.28 -12.73 4.71
N ASP A 212 -3.61 -13.58 3.72
CA ASP A 212 -3.75 -15.02 3.99
C ASP A 212 -2.42 -15.69 4.40
N PRO A 213 -1.27 -15.48 3.72
CA PRO A 213 0.00 -16.03 4.18
C PRO A 213 0.46 -15.47 5.53
N LEU A 214 0.20 -14.19 5.80
CA LEU A 214 0.53 -13.57 7.07
C LEU A 214 -0.31 -14.15 8.22
N GLN A 215 -1.60 -14.40 7.98
CA GLN A 215 -2.49 -15.08 8.90
C GLN A 215 -1.96 -16.48 9.21
N ARG A 216 -1.59 -17.27 8.20
CA ARG A 216 -0.99 -18.60 8.38
C ARG A 216 0.28 -18.56 9.22
N LEU A 217 1.21 -17.65 8.93
CA LEU A 217 2.42 -17.49 9.76
C LEU A 217 2.09 -17.12 11.20
N THR A 218 1.10 -16.26 11.42
CA THR A 218 0.61 -15.89 12.75
C THR A 218 0.06 -17.10 13.48
N ASP A 219 -0.78 -17.89 12.80
CA ASP A 219 -1.35 -19.12 13.35
C ASP A 219 -0.25 -20.14 13.68
N THR A 220 0.77 -20.29 12.82
CA THR A 220 1.93 -21.16 13.08
C THR A 220 2.72 -20.68 14.29
N VAL A 221 3.03 -19.39 14.40
CA VAL A 221 3.74 -18.84 15.58
C VAL A 221 2.92 -19.07 16.85
N GLN A 222 1.59 -18.91 16.78
CA GLN A 222 0.72 -19.12 17.92
C GLN A 222 0.67 -20.61 18.34
N GLY A 223 0.64 -21.55 17.39
CA GLY A 223 0.75 -22.97 17.72
C GLY A 223 2.09 -23.34 18.37
N VAL A 224 3.19 -22.74 17.91
CA VAL A 224 4.52 -22.95 18.50
C VAL A 224 4.56 -22.41 19.92
N SER A 225 3.94 -21.25 20.17
CA SER A 225 3.82 -20.70 21.53
C SER A 225 3.03 -21.59 22.48
N SER A 226 2.16 -22.45 21.96
CA SER A 226 1.43 -23.46 22.74
C SER A 226 2.22 -24.76 22.96
N GLY A 227 3.45 -24.85 22.46
CA GLY A 227 4.35 -26.00 22.63
C GLY A 227 4.33 -27.02 21.48
N ASP A 228 3.51 -26.79 20.44
CA ASP A 228 3.48 -27.65 19.27
C ASP A 228 4.54 -27.21 18.24
N PHE A 229 5.66 -27.94 18.19
CA PHE A 229 6.74 -27.70 17.22
C PHE A 229 6.59 -28.53 15.94
N SER A 230 5.49 -29.27 15.77
CA SER A 230 5.24 -30.09 14.57
C SER A 230 4.52 -29.31 13.47
N ILE A 231 3.82 -28.24 13.82
CA ILE A 231 3.09 -27.39 12.88
C ILE A 231 4.01 -26.61 11.93
N ARG A 232 3.54 -26.36 10.71
CA ARG A 232 4.28 -25.67 9.66
C ARG A 232 3.42 -24.58 9.03
N SER A 233 4.08 -23.60 8.42
CA SER A 233 3.43 -22.52 7.68
C SER A 233 2.93 -22.99 6.31
N ASP A 234 3.60 -24.00 5.73
CA ASP A 234 3.35 -24.56 4.40
C ASP A 234 3.18 -23.47 3.33
N LEU A 235 3.99 -22.41 3.44
CA LEU A 235 3.98 -21.31 2.49
C LEU A 235 4.79 -21.67 1.24
N GLU A 236 4.05 -21.95 0.17
CA GLU A 236 4.60 -22.14 -1.17
C GLU A 236 4.69 -20.81 -1.92
N GLY A 237 5.83 -20.57 -2.57
CA GLY A 237 6.05 -19.40 -3.42
C GLY A 237 7.51 -19.01 -3.54
N THR A 238 7.73 -17.90 -4.23
CA THR A 238 9.06 -17.27 -4.43
C THR A 238 9.07 -15.81 -4.01
N ASP A 239 8.07 -15.38 -3.23
CA ASP A 239 7.99 -14.03 -2.67
C ASP A 239 8.59 -13.98 -1.28
N GLU A 240 8.68 -12.77 -0.71
CA GLU A 240 9.32 -12.54 0.58
C GLU A 240 8.61 -13.27 1.74
N LEU A 241 7.30 -13.52 1.64
CA LEU A 241 6.55 -14.24 2.67
C LEU A 241 6.80 -15.75 2.59
N ALA A 242 6.89 -16.30 1.38
CA ALA A 242 7.25 -17.70 1.19
C ALA A 242 8.69 -17.99 1.64
N GLU A 243 9.63 -17.10 1.32
CA GLU A 243 11.02 -17.21 1.79
C GLU A 243 11.10 -17.19 3.32
N LEU A 244 10.37 -16.27 3.96
CA LEU A 244 10.27 -16.20 5.41
C LEU A 244 9.61 -17.45 6.02
N GLY A 245 8.52 -17.93 5.44
CA GLY A 245 7.82 -19.13 5.92
C GLY A 245 8.66 -20.39 5.82
N GLN A 246 9.37 -20.58 4.70
CA GLN A 246 10.28 -21.72 4.52
C GLN A 246 11.46 -21.67 5.49
N ALA A 247 12.05 -20.48 5.71
CA ALA A 247 13.10 -20.31 6.70
C ALA A 247 12.59 -20.60 8.13
N PHE A 248 11.37 -20.18 8.45
CA PHE A 248 10.75 -20.46 9.74
C PHE A 248 10.45 -21.95 9.92
N ASP A 249 9.90 -22.61 8.90
CA ASP A 249 9.63 -24.05 8.91
C ASP A 249 10.91 -24.88 9.08
N GLN A 250 12.03 -24.44 8.46
CA GLN A 250 13.34 -25.06 8.68
C GLN A 250 13.81 -24.93 10.13
N LEU A 251 13.65 -23.75 10.75
CA LEU A 251 13.99 -23.55 12.17
C LEU A 251 13.14 -24.44 13.10
N LEU A 252 11.84 -24.58 12.80
CA LEU A 252 10.97 -25.47 13.58
C LEU A 252 11.36 -26.94 13.39
N GLN A 253 11.78 -27.34 12.19
CA GLN A 253 12.28 -28.68 11.92
C GLN A 253 13.55 -28.99 12.72
N GLU A 254 14.52 -28.08 12.73
CA GLU A 254 15.75 -28.24 13.53
C GLU A 254 15.43 -28.35 15.02
N ARG A 255 14.52 -27.50 15.53
CA ARG A 255 14.09 -27.54 16.93
C ARG A 255 13.38 -28.84 17.29
N LEU A 256 12.48 -29.34 16.45
CA LEU A 256 11.79 -30.60 16.67
C LEU A 256 12.78 -31.77 16.73
N VAL A 257 13.76 -31.81 15.82
CA VAL A 257 14.81 -32.84 15.82
C VAL A 257 15.63 -32.79 17.12
N THR A 258 16.03 -31.60 17.58
CA THR A 258 16.75 -31.45 18.85
C THR A 258 15.91 -31.91 20.05
N LEU A 259 14.61 -31.60 20.09
CA LEU A 259 13.72 -32.04 21.17
C LEU A 259 13.58 -33.56 21.21
N VAL A 260 13.35 -34.19 20.05
CA VAL A 260 13.25 -35.66 19.95
C VAL A 260 14.57 -36.34 20.34
N GLN A 261 15.71 -35.76 19.96
CA GLN A 261 17.02 -36.26 20.40
C GLN A 261 17.19 -36.16 21.92
N ALA A 262 16.84 -35.01 22.51
CA ALA A 262 16.93 -34.81 23.97
C ALA A 262 15.97 -35.71 24.76
N GLU A 263 14.78 -36.00 24.23
CA GLU A 263 13.84 -36.97 24.82
C GLU A 263 14.42 -38.38 24.78
N ARG A 264 14.97 -38.79 23.63
CA ARG A 264 15.60 -40.11 23.47
C ARG A 264 16.84 -40.28 24.35
N GLU A 265 17.66 -39.24 24.49
CA GLU A 265 18.79 -39.24 25.42
C GLU A 265 18.31 -39.37 26.87
N ASN A 266 17.21 -38.71 27.25
CA ASN A 266 16.61 -38.88 28.58
C ASN A 266 16.05 -40.28 28.81
N GLU A 267 15.42 -40.93 27.83
CA GLU A 267 14.95 -42.30 27.96
C GLU A 267 16.12 -43.27 28.18
N ILE A 268 17.16 -43.17 27.35
CA ILE A 268 18.38 -43.97 27.51
C ILE A 268 19.00 -43.75 28.90
N LEU A 269 19.09 -42.48 29.32
CA LEU A 269 19.61 -42.14 30.65
C LEU A 269 18.77 -42.76 31.78
N ASN A 270 17.43 -42.69 31.69
CA ASN A 270 16.54 -43.28 32.70
C ASN A 270 16.70 -44.81 32.76
N ASP A 271 16.76 -45.49 31.62
CA ASP A 271 16.96 -46.94 31.56
C ASP A 271 18.31 -47.35 32.18
N SER A 272 19.38 -46.61 31.86
CA SER A 272 20.70 -46.82 32.45
C SER A 272 20.69 -46.58 33.97
N ILE A 273 19.98 -45.55 34.46
CA ILE A 273 19.82 -45.29 35.90
C ILE A 273 19.07 -46.44 36.60
N ILE A 274 18.02 -46.98 35.99
CA ILE A 274 17.28 -48.11 36.56
C ILE A 274 18.18 -49.35 36.67
N ALA A 275 18.96 -49.65 35.62
CA ALA A 275 19.91 -50.76 35.64
C ALA A 275 20.96 -50.59 36.75
N LEU A 276 21.49 -49.38 36.93
CA LEU A 276 22.40 -49.06 38.03
C LEU A 276 21.75 -49.29 39.40
N LEU A 277 20.52 -48.80 39.62
CA LEU A 277 19.80 -48.98 40.88
C LEU A 277 19.54 -50.46 41.19
N GLN A 278 19.19 -51.26 40.19
CA GLN A 278 19.00 -52.71 40.34
C GLN A 278 20.31 -53.40 40.73
N ALA A 279 21.42 -53.06 40.08
CA ALA A 279 22.72 -53.64 40.41
C ALA A 279 23.18 -53.28 41.82
N VAL A 280 23.02 -52.02 42.24
CA VAL A 280 23.31 -51.59 43.63
C VAL A 280 22.45 -52.35 44.64
N SER A 281 21.18 -52.60 44.32
CA SER A 281 20.28 -53.39 45.17
C SER A 281 20.76 -54.84 45.32
N GLN A 282 21.14 -55.48 44.22
CA GLN A 282 21.66 -56.86 44.25
C GLN A 282 23.00 -56.94 44.99
N LEU A 283 23.87 -55.94 44.80
CA LEU A 283 25.11 -55.82 45.56
C LEU A 283 24.86 -55.71 47.07
N SER A 284 23.86 -54.92 47.46
CA SER A 284 23.42 -54.82 48.86
C SER A 284 22.88 -56.15 49.41
N GLN A 285 22.28 -56.98 48.56
CA GLN A 285 21.85 -58.35 48.89
C GLN A 285 23.00 -59.37 48.90
N ARG A 286 24.26 -58.89 48.83
CA ARG A 286 25.50 -59.67 48.80
C ARG A 286 25.70 -60.50 47.53
N ASP A 287 25.00 -60.17 46.45
CA ASP A 287 25.28 -60.76 45.15
C ASP A 287 26.39 -59.97 44.44
N LEU A 288 27.62 -60.47 44.58
CA LEU A 288 28.82 -59.89 43.96
C LEU A 288 29.09 -60.45 42.56
N THR A 289 28.17 -61.24 41.99
CA THR A 289 28.32 -61.80 40.63
C THR A 289 27.69 -60.91 39.56
N VAL A 290 26.91 -59.92 39.99
CA VAL A 290 26.20 -58.97 39.12
C VAL A 290 27.20 -58.07 38.40
N ARG A 291 26.94 -57.84 37.11
CA ARG A 291 27.70 -56.91 36.28
C ARG A 291 26.75 -55.90 35.67
N VAL A 292 27.05 -54.62 35.85
CA VAL A 292 26.31 -53.54 35.21
C VAL A 292 26.81 -53.42 33.76
N PRO A 293 25.93 -53.37 32.75
CA PRO A 293 26.33 -53.06 31.39
C PRO A 293 26.91 -51.64 31.34
N VAL A 294 28.09 -51.48 30.73
CA VAL A 294 28.76 -50.19 30.56
C VAL A 294 28.29 -49.58 29.25
N THR A 295 27.53 -48.48 29.34
CA THR A 295 27.06 -47.71 28.19
C THR A 295 28.00 -46.54 27.91
N GLU A 296 28.02 -46.04 26.66
CA GLU A 296 28.86 -44.91 26.25
C GLU A 296 28.22 -43.53 26.60
N ASP A 297 27.22 -43.54 27.49
CA ASP A 297 26.51 -42.35 27.95
C ASP A 297 27.08 -41.82 29.29
N VAL A 298 26.45 -40.78 29.85
CA VAL A 298 26.89 -40.13 31.09
C VAL A 298 26.89 -41.05 32.33
N THR A 299 26.26 -42.23 32.26
CA THR A 299 26.23 -43.23 33.34
C THR A 299 27.34 -44.28 33.23
N GLY A 300 28.01 -44.39 32.08
CA GLY A 300 29.08 -45.35 31.83
C GLY A 300 30.18 -45.37 32.91
N PRO A 301 30.76 -44.21 33.29
CA PRO A 301 31.77 -44.15 34.36
C PRO A 301 31.24 -44.62 35.72
N VAL A 302 29.94 -44.46 35.98
CA VAL A 302 29.31 -44.93 37.22
C VAL A 302 29.13 -46.45 37.18
N ALA A 303 28.73 -47.01 36.04
CA ALA A 303 28.65 -48.46 35.83
C ALA A 303 30.02 -49.13 36.00
N ASP A 304 31.08 -48.53 35.45
CA ASP A 304 32.46 -48.99 35.63
C ASP A 304 32.88 -48.98 37.11
N ALA A 305 32.59 -47.88 37.82
CA ALA A 305 32.89 -47.77 39.23
C ALA A 305 32.14 -48.84 40.07
N LEU A 306 30.88 -49.14 39.75
CA LEU A 306 30.13 -50.20 40.42
C LEU A 306 30.69 -51.59 40.11
N ASN A 307 31.06 -51.88 38.86
CA ASN A 307 31.70 -53.14 38.50
C ASN A 307 33.05 -53.32 39.20
N LEU A 308 33.85 -52.24 39.31
CA LEU A 308 35.11 -52.23 40.05
C LEU A 308 34.87 -52.47 41.54
N LEU A 309 33.96 -51.72 42.17
CA LEU A 309 33.58 -51.90 43.57
C LEU A 309 33.12 -53.33 43.84
N THR A 310 32.32 -53.92 42.95
CA THR A 310 31.85 -55.31 43.06
C THR A 310 33.02 -56.29 43.04
N SER A 311 33.96 -56.12 42.09
CA SER A 311 35.14 -56.97 41.96
C SER A 311 36.08 -56.86 43.16
N GLU A 312 36.36 -55.65 43.62
CA GLU A 312 37.22 -55.41 44.79
C GLU A 312 36.57 -55.96 46.07
N THR A 313 35.26 -55.77 46.25
CA THR A 313 34.53 -56.32 47.40
C THR A 313 34.53 -57.85 47.37
N ALA A 314 34.40 -58.47 46.20
CA ALA A 314 34.48 -59.93 46.03
C ALA A 314 35.87 -60.46 46.35
N SER A 315 36.92 -59.77 45.90
CA SER A 315 38.30 -60.13 46.22
C SER A 315 38.56 -60.05 47.73
N VAL A 316 38.16 -58.95 48.37
CA VAL A 316 38.31 -58.78 49.83
C VAL A 316 37.54 -59.86 50.59
N LEU A 317 36.32 -60.21 50.16
CA LEU A 317 35.56 -61.29 50.79
C LEU A 317 36.25 -62.65 50.61
N ALA A 318 36.80 -62.93 49.43
CA ALA A 318 37.56 -64.15 49.17
C ALA A 318 38.83 -64.22 50.05
N ASP A 319 39.57 -63.12 50.18
CA ASP A 319 40.73 -63.02 51.07
C ASP A 319 40.33 -63.26 52.54
N VAL A 320 39.19 -62.72 52.99
CA VAL A 320 38.66 -62.98 54.34
C VAL A 320 38.31 -64.45 54.53
N THR A 321 37.72 -65.12 53.52
CA THR A 321 37.45 -66.56 53.60
C THR A 321 38.72 -67.40 53.67
N HIS A 322 39.74 -67.05 52.87
CA HIS A 322 41.04 -67.72 52.89
C HIS A 322 41.74 -67.54 54.24
N ILE A 323 41.77 -66.30 54.77
CA ILE A 323 42.33 -66.04 56.11
C ILE A 323 41.53 -66.80 57.18
N SER A 324 40.21 -66.91 57.04
CA SER A 324 39.39 -67.69 57.98
C SER A 324 39.73 -69.19 57.93
N GLU A 325 40.02 -69.75 56.75
CA GLU A 325 40.51 -71.12 56.58
C GLU A 325 41.92 -71.32 57.16
N GLU A 326 42.83 -70.35 56.96
CA GLU A 326 44.15 -70.36 57.59
C GLU A 326 44.03 -70.30 59.11
N VAL A 327 43.15 -69.46 59.65
CA VAL A 327 42.87 -69.35 61.09
C VAL A 327 42.22 -70.64 61.60
N ALA A 328 41.31 -71.26 60.86
CA ALA A 328 40.72 -72.55 61.23
C ALA A 328 41.79 -73.66 61.26
N THR A 329 42.62 -73.74 60.23
CA THR A 329 43.74 -74.70 60.15
C THR A 329 44.77 -74.47 61.25
N ALA A 330 45.10 -73.21 61.55
CA ALA A 330 45.99 -72.87 62.66
C ALA A 330 45.34 -73.23 64.01
N SER A 331 44.04 -73.01 64.16
CA SER A 331 43.28 -73.38 65.36
C SER A 331 43.24 -74.90 65.54
N ASP A 332 43.04 -75.67 64.45
CA ASP A 332 43.12 -77.14 64.46
C ASP A 332 44.52 -77.60 64.84
N LYS A 333 45.57 -76.96 64.30
CA LYS A 333 46.95 -77.26 64.67
C LYS A 333 47.23 -76.96 66.14
N VAL A 334 46.73 -75.84 66.68
CA VAL A 334 46.82 -75.50 68.11
C VAL A 334 46.03 -76.48 68.97
N LYS A 335 44.88 -76.97 68.48
CA LYS A 335 44.09 -78.02 69.14
C LYS A 335 44.86 -79.34 69.17
N ASP A 336 45.40 -79.80 68.05
CA ASP A 336 46.25 -80.99 67.97
C ASP A 336 47.47 -80.88 68.89
N GLN A 337 48.06 -79.69 68.97
CA GLN A 337 49.18 -79.42 69.88
C GLN A 337 48.72 -79.41 71.35
N SER A 338 47.54 -78.89 71.65
CA SER A 338 46.93 -78.95 72.99
C SER A 338 46.58 -80.39 73.38
N ASP A 339 46.04 -81.19 72.46
CA ASP A 339 45.73 -82.60 72.65
C ASP A 339 47.02 -83.42 72.85
N MET A 340 48.10 -83.14 72.11
CA MET A 340 49.43 -83.70 72.39
C MET A 340 49.97 -83.30 73.76
N VAL A 341 49.78 -82.06 74.22
CA VAL A 341 50.18 -81.64 75.57
C VAL A 341 49.34 -82.36 76.64
N ILE A 342 48.06 -82.66 76.37
CA ILE A 342 47.20 -83.48 77.23
C ILE A 342 47.67 -84.95 77.24
N ASP A 343 48.14 -85.49 76.12
CA ASP A 343 48.57 -86.90 75.98
C ASP A 343 50.00 -87.13 76.51
N VAL A 344 50.87 -86.10 76.42
CA VAL A 344 52.23 -86.09 77.00
C VAL A 344 52.24 -85.57 78.44
N ALA A 345 51.12 -85.01 78.94
CA ALA A 345 50.95 -84.74 80.35
C ALA A 345 50.81 -86.07 81.11
N PRO A 346 51.77 -86.45 81.97
CA PRO A 346 51.63 -87.65 82.77
C PRO A 346 50.42 -87.47 83.71
N PRO A 347 49.67 -88.54 84.04
CA PRO A 347 48.74 -88.52 85.15
C PRO A 347 49.55 -88.47 86.47
N ASN A 348 50.09 -87.30 86.80
CA ASN A 348 50.78 -87.02 88.07
C ASN A 348 49.78 -86.80 89.22
N ALA A 349 48.69 -87.58 89.23
CA ALA A 349 47.72 -87.66 90.32
C ALA A 349 47.78 -89.01 91.07
N LYS A 350 48.79 -89.87 90.84
CA LYS A 350 48.84 -91.18 91.52
C LYS A 350 50.20 -91.81 91.83
N SER A 351 51.30 -91.04 91.91
CA SER A 351 52.60 -91.58 92.38
C SER A 351 53.28 -90.81 93.52
N THR A 352 52.76 -89.66 93.96
CA THR A 352 53.30 -88.92 95.14
C THR A 352 52.79 -89.44 96.49
N LYS A 353 52.06 -90.56 96.53
CA LYS A 353 51.57 -91.17 97.79
C LYS A 353 52.46 -92.30 98.36
N ASN A 354 53.49 -92.76 97.62
CA ASN A 354 54.36 -93.85 98.05
C ASN A 354 55.87 -93.50 98.16
N GLN A 355 56.25 -92.22 98.16
CA GLN A 355 57.62 -91.78 98.48
C GLN A 355 57.73 -91.01 99.81
N ALA A 356 56.69 -91.05 100.65
CA ALA A 356 56.72 -90.52 102.02
C ALA A 356 56.83 -91.62 103.11
N THR A 357 57.11 -92.86 102.73
CA THR A 357 57.14 -94.03 103.64
C THR A 357 58.39 -94.90 103.56
N GLU A 358 59.46 -94.43 102.91
CA GLU A 358 60.79 -95.08 102.91
C GLU A 358 61.92 -94.06 103.10
N LEU A 359 61.90 -93.35 104.24
CA LEU A 359 63.09 -92.71 104.83
C LEU A 359 63.01 -92.75 106.37
N ALA A 360 62.36 -93.80 106.88
CA ALA A 360 62.27 -94.13 108.30
C ALA A 360 62.44 -95.65 108.50
N ALA A 361 63.62 -96.20 108.16
CA ALA A 361 64.16 -97.45 108.72
C ALA A 361 65.62 -97.68 108.28
N GLY A 362 66.56 -97.62 109.23
CA GLY A 362 68.00 -97.87 109.09
C GLY A 362 68.80 -96.56 109.10
N ILE A 363 69.31 -96.01 110.21
CA ILE A 363 70.05 -96.59 111.35
C ILE A 363 71.23 -97.45 110.87
N CYS A 364 72.39 -96.82 110.66
CA CYS A 364 73.49 -96.85 111.63
C CYS A 364 74.50 -95.73 111.34
#